data_AF-A0A2S1LQ77-F1
#
_entry.id   AF-A0A2S1LQ77-F1
#
_cell.length_a   1.000
_cell.length_b   1.000
_cell.length_c   1.000
_cell.angle_alpha   90.00
_cell.angle_beta   90.00
_cell.angle_gamma   90.00
#
_symmetry.space_group_name_H-M   'P 1'
#
loop_
_entity.id
_entity.type
_entity.pdbx_description
1 polymer ?
#
loop_
_entity_poly.entity_id
_entity_poly.type
_entity_poly.pdbx_seq_one_letter_code
_entity_poly.pdbx_strand_id
1 'polypeptide(L)'
;MLIDWNKALTFAFSTFAIVISIITILMTKHNLKKQLRLGKLEEILEILDYLKGYYRALFDVFTDIPKIIRGIKVDDPFPPDIEQLKKYRDLFIKTVDRDVLINKILRLKILSNAYLNNSNKIGGVKVKIHTVADLYYKMYLFILSPNPIMNDISSVPQPGGMQKFIEHLESEIITEMNLGYQTINEENKKKYLKEQFRKDLKDEFTMSLNNFNSPAILIYFREHPARDPYTTSNSNIPNSYY
;
A
#
# COMPACT_ATOMS: atom_id res chain seq x y z
N MET A 1 -20.10 -34.72 62.23
CA MET A 1 -19.73 -33.43 61.61
C MET A 1 -20.53 -33.31 60.33
N LEU A 2 -21.60 -32.50 60.31
CA LEU A 2 -22.43 -32.31 59.13
C LEU A 2 -21.69 -31.36 58.17
N ILE A 3 -21.36 -31.83 56.97
CA ILE A 3 -20.76 -30.98 55.93
C ILE A 3 -21.82 -29.98 55.49
N ASP A 4 -21.51 -28.70 55.59
CA ASP A 4 -22.37 -27.61 55.14
C ASP A 4 -22.23 -27.49 53.61
N TRP A 5 -23.06 -28.26 52.90
CA TRP A 5 -23.07 -28.34 51.43
C TRP A 5 -23.22 -26.98 50.75
N ASN A 6 -23.90 -26.02 51.37
CA ASN A 6 -24.08 -24.67 50.82
C ASN A 6 -22.74 -23.91 50.79
N LYS A 7 -21.90 -24.07 51.81
CA LYS A 7 -20.55 -23.48 51.84
C LYS A 7 -19.63 -24.14 50.82
N ALA A 8 -19.69 -25.46 50.71
CA ALA A 8 -18.91 -26.20 49.70
C ALA A 8 -19.28 -25.79 48.27
N LEU A 9 -20.56 -25.64 47.98
CA LEU A 9 -21.08 -25.19 46.69
C LEU A 9 -20.63 -23.75 46.36
N THR A 10 -20.75 -22.83 47.33
CA THR A 10 -20.32 -21.43 47.17
C THR A 10 -18.81 -21.34 46.90
N PHE A 11 -18.01 -22.14 47.59
CA PHE A 11 -16.57 -22.23 47.37
C PHE A 11 -16.23 -22.79 45.98
N ALA A 12 -16.95 -23.83 45.52
CA ALA A 12 -16.77 -24.40 44.19
C ALA A 12 -17.10 -23.40 43.08
N PHE A 13 -18.23 -22.68 43.20
CA PHE A 13 -18.60 -21.62 42.24
C PHE A 13 -17.58 -20.48 42.19
N SER A 14 -17.08 -20.05 43.35
CA SER A 14 -16.07 -19.00 43.43
C SER A 14 -14.76 -19.43 42.76
N THR A 15 -14.33 -20.68 43.00
CA THR A 15 -13.14 -21.26 42.37
C THR A 15 -13.31 -21.36 40.85
N PHE A 16 -14.48 -21.82 40.39
CA PHE A 16 -14.78 -21.96 38.97
C PHE A 16 -14.80 -20.59 38.25
N ALA A 17 -15.38 -19.57 38.87
CA ALA A 17 -15.38 -18.20 38.35
C ALA A 17 -13.96 -17.64 38.19
N ILE A 18 -13.07 -17.88 39.16
CA ILE A 18 -11.66 -17.47 39.08
C ILE A 18 -10.96 -18.17 37.91
N VAL A 19 -11.16 -19.48 37.74
CA VAL A 19 -10.56 -20.24 36.64
C VAL A 19 -11.02 -19.73 35.29
N ILE A 20 -12.32 -19.51 35.10
CA ILE A 20 -12.88 -18.92 33.86
C ILE A 20 -12.28 -17.55 33.59
N SER A 21 -12.15 -16.71 34.62
CA SER A 21 -11.56 -15.38 34.48
C SER A 21 -10.11 -15.46 33.98
N ILE A 22 -9.30 -16.36 34.55
CA ILE A 22 -7.90 -16.56 34.13
C ILE A 22 -7.84 -17.04 32.68
N ILE A 23 -8.63 -18.04 32.31
CA ILE A 23 -8.70 -18.57 30.93
C ILE A 23 -9.07 -17.45 29.95
N THR A 24 -10.08 -16.65 30.29
CA THR A 24 -10.56 -15.55 29.45
C THR A 24 -9.47 -14.49 29.25
N ILE A 25 -8.72 -14.13 30.29
CA ILE A 25 -7.60 -13.19 30.19
C ILE A 25 -6.51 -13.74 29.26
N LEU A 26 -6.17 -15.03 29.38
CA LEU A 26 -5.17 -15.67 28.53
C LEU A 26 -5.60 -15.72 27.06
N MET A 27 -6.86 -16.08 26.79
CA MET A 27 -7.43 -16.08 25.44
C MET A 27 -7.45 -14.68 24.84
N THR A 28 -7.87 -13.67 25.61
CA THR A 28 -7.91 -12.27 25.18
C THR A 28 -6.51 -11.77 24.82
N LYS A 29 -5.51 -12.05 25.67
CA LYS A 29 -4.11 -11.69 25.42
C LYS A 29 -3.57 -12.36 24.16
N HIS A 30 -3.90 -13.62 23.93
CA HIS A 30 -3.50 -14.34 22.73
C HIS A 30 -4.14 -13.74 21.46
N ASN A 31 -5.45 -13.46 21.51
CA ASN A 31 -6.19 -12.87 20.40
C ASN A 31 -5.69 -11.46 20.05
N LEU A 32 -5.43 -10.63 21.07
CA LEU A 32 -4.87 -9.30 20.87
C LEU A 32 -3.49 -9.34 20.21
N LYS A 33 -2.61 -10.26 20.65
CA LYS A 33 -1.30 -10.47 20.02
C LYS A 33 -1.44 -10.90 18.56
N LYS A 34 -2.38 -11.80 18.27
CA LYS A 34 -2.65 -12.28 16.91
C LYS A 34 -3.13 -11.14 16.01
N GLN A 35 -4.09 -10.34 16.47
CA GLN A 35 -4.59 -9.17 15.74
C GLN A 35 -3.50 -8.12 15.49
N LEU A 36 -2.67 -7.85 16.50
CA LEU A 36 -1.58 -6.89 16.35
C LEU A 36 -0.55 -7.38 15.32
N ARG A 37 -0.16 -8.66 15.39
CA ARG A 37 0.73 -9.25 14.37
C ARG A 37 0.09 -9.17 12.99
N LEU A 38 -1.21 -9.44 12.88
CA LEU A 38 -1.93 -9.39 11.62
C LEU A 38 -1.87 -8.01 10.97
N GLY A 39 -2.22 -6.96 11.73
CA GLY A 39 -2.15 -5.59 11.23
C GLY A 39 -0.73 -5.18 10.82
N LYS A 40 0.31 -5.78 11.43
CA LYS A 40 1.71 -5.55 11.00
C LYS A 40 2.10 -6.31 9.74
N LEU A 41 1.51 -7.48 9.49
CA LEU A 41 1.69 -8.19 8.21
C LEU A 41 0.92 -7.48 7.07
N GLU A 42 -0.27 -6.93 7.34
CA GLU A 42 -0.99 -6.07 6.40
C GLU A 42 -0.19 -4.82 6.04
N GLU A 43 0.44 -4.18 7.04
CA GLU A 43 1.32 -3.03 6.82
C GLU A 43 2.53 -3.38 5.93
N ILE A 44 3.08 -4.60 6.04
CA ILE A 44 4.13 -5.10 5.13
C ILE A 44 3.58 -5.23 3.70
N LEU A 45 2.40 -5.82 3.53
CA LEU A 45 1.76 -5.99 2.22
C LEU A 45 1.48 -4.65 1.54
N GLU A 46 0.97 -3.65 2.29
CA GLU A 46 0.74 -2.31 1.77
C GLU A 46 2.04 -1.65 1.29
N ILE A 47 3.13 -1.81 2.02
CA ILE A 47 4.42 -1.27 1.60
C ILE A 47 4.94 -2.00 0.36
N LEU A 48 4.79 -3.33 0.27
CA LEU A 48 5.18 -4.09 -0.92
C LEU A 48 4.37 -3.66 -2.15
N ASP A 49 3.06 -3.46 -2.01
CA ASP A 49 2.19 -2.99 -3.08
C ASP A 49 2.57 -1.57 -3.54
N TYR A 50 2.86 -0.68 -2.59
CA TYR A 50 3.41 0.64 -2.90
C TYR A 50 4.69 0.50 -3.73
N LEU A 51 5.68 -0.27 -3.26
CA LEU A 51 6.95 -0.45 -3.97
C LEU A 51 6.72 -1.01 -5.38
N LYS A 52 5.88 -2.04 -5.52
CA LYS A 52 5.47 -2.64 -6.80
C LYS A 52 4.92 -1.60 -7.77
N GLY A 53 4.06 -0.69 -7.32
CA GLY A 53 3.49 0.39 -8.13
C GLY A 53 4.53 1.37 -8.68
N TYR A 54 5.59 1.67 -7.91
CA TYR A 54 6.64 2.61 -8.31
C TYR A 54 7.83 1.96 -9.03
N TYR A 55 7.93 0.62 -9.01
CA TYR A 55 9.12 -0.07 -9.51
C TYR A 55 9.45 0.24 -10.96
N ARG A 56 8.44 0.25 -11.84
CA ARG A 56 8.65 0.47 -13.26
C ARG A 56 9.27 1.84 -13.52
N ALA A 57 8.69 2.89 -12.93
CA ALA A 57 9.21 4.24 -13.07
C ALA A 57 10.63 4.36 -12.48
N LEU A 58 10.89 3.73 -11.33
CA LEU A 58 12.22 3.67 -10.73
C LEU A 58 13.23 2.98 -11.66
N PHE A 59 12.84 1.85 -12.25
CA PHE A 59 13.66 1.06 -13.18
C PHE A 59 13.97 1.83 -14.46
N ASP A 60 12.97 2.49 -15.06
CA ASP A 60 13.16 3.27 -16.29
C ASP A 60 14.18 4.40 -16.04
N VAL A 61 13.99 5.21 -14.99
CA VAL A 61 14.93 6.29 -14.63
C VAL A 61 16.32 5.73 -14.31
N PHE A 62 16.37 4.63 -13.55
CA PHE A 62 17.61 3.99 -13.15
C PHE A 62 18.42 3.46 -14.35
N THR A 63 17.76 2.88 -15.36
CA THR A 63 18.43 2.33 -16.55
C THR A 63 18.80 3.38 -17.59
N ASP A 64 18.10 4.52 -17.61
CA ASP A 64 18.37 5.61 -18.56
C ASP A 64 19.45 6.59 -18.08
N ILE A 65 19.60 6.83 -16.77
CA ILE A 65 20.66 7.69 -16.22
C ILE A 65 22.08 7.33 -16.68
N PRO A 66 22.51 6.05 -16.65
CA PRO A 66 23.83 5.64 -17.13
C PRO A 66 24.06 5.99 -18.61
N LYS A 67 23.01 5.96 -19.45
CA LYS A 67 23.08 6.31 -20.87
C LYS A 67 23.33 7.80 -21.07
N ILE A 68 22.75 8.63 -20.21
CA ILE A 68 22.94 10.09 -20.20
C ILE A 68 24.38 10.45 -19.80
N ILE A 69 24.88 9.86 -18.71
CA ILE A 69 26.18 10.21 -18.12
C ILE A 69 27.35 9.74 -19.00
N ARG A 70 27.22 8.56 -19.60
CA ARG A 70 28.27 8.03 -20.48
C ARG A 70 28.38 8.77 -21.81
N GLY A 71 27.45 9.70 -22.10
CA GLY A 71 27.38 10.46 -23.33
C GLY A 71 27.26 9.51 -24.53
N ILE A 72 26.03 9.22 -24.93
CA ILE A 72 25.69 8.36 -26.08
C ILE A 72 26.78 8.39 -27.17
N LYS A 73 27.49 7.26 -27.35
CA LYS A 73 28.30 6.98 -28.55
C LYS A 73 27.48 6.11 -29.52
N VAL A 74 27.08 6.76 -30.62
CA VAL A 74 27.10 6.38 -32.05
C VAL A 74 26.09 5.39 -32.69
N ASP A 75 25.52 4.37 -32.04
CA ASP A 75 24.74 3.35 -32.80
C ASP A 75 23.20 3.31 -32.58
N ASP A 76 22.63 4.26 -31.84
CA ASP A 76 21.17 4.34 -31.69
C ASP A 76 20.57 5.30 -32.76
N PRO A 77 19.71 4.83 -33.69
CA PRO A 77 19.15 5.68 -34.75
C PRO A 77 18.25 6.81 -34.23
N PHE A 78 17.86 6.77 -32.96
CA PHE A 78 17.06 7.80 -32.30
C PHE A 78 17.65 8.12 -30.91
N PRO A 79 18.74 8.89 -30.80
CA PRO A 79 19.27 9.27 -29.51
C PRO A 79 18.18 10.04 -28.73
N PRO A 80 17.77 9.57 -27.55
CA PRO A 80 16.76 10.27 -26.76
C PRO A 80 17.27 11.65 -26.36
N ASP A 81 16.41 12.66 -26.50
CA ASP A 81 16.69 14.03 -26.08
C ASP A 81 17.10 14.05 -24.59
N ILE A 82 18.36 14.36 -24.35
CA ILE A 82 18.97 14.39 -23.01
C ILE A 82 18.19 15.33 -22.08
N GLU A 83 17.61 16.40 -22.61
CA GLU A 83 16.82 17.36 -21.84
C GLU A 83 15.49 16.75 -21.38
N GLN A 84 14.82 15.97 -22.23
CA GLN A 84 13.60 15.24 -21.88
C GLN A 84 13.86 14.18 -20.81
N LEU A 85 14.98 13.47 -20.90
CA LEU A 85 15.36 12.48 -19.89
C LEU A 85 15.67 13.13 -18.52
N LYS A 86 16.36 14.28 -18.51
CA LYS A 86 16.56 15.05 -17.27
C LYS A 86 15.23 15.52 -16.67
N LYS A 87 14.32 16.05 -17.50
CA LYS A 87 12.97 16.43 -17.09
C LYS A 87 12.20 15.24 -16.50
N TYR A 88 12.30 14.06 -17.11
CA TYR A 88 11.65 12.85 -16.62
C TYR A 88 12.21 12.40 -15.26
N ARG A 89 13.54 12.42 -15.09
CA ARG A 89 14.19 12.17 -13.79
C ARG A 89 13.72 13.15 -12.72
N ASP A 90 13.74 14.44 -13.01
CA ASP A 90 13.38 15.47 -12.04
C ASP A 90 11.89 15.38 -11.67
N LEU A 91 11.03 15.05 -12.64
CA LEU A 91 9.62 14.76 -12.39
C LEU A 91 9.44 13.52 -11.52
N PHE A 92 10.20 12.44 -11.76
CA PHE A 92 10.17 11.25 -10.91
C PHE A 92 10.59 11.58 -9.48
N ILE A 93 11.71 12.29 -9.30
CA ILE A 93 12.20 12.71 -7.97
C ILE A 93 11.17 13.61 -7.27
N LYS A 94 10.47 14.47 -8.01
CA LYS A 94 9.41 15.33 -7.46
C LYS A 94 8.14 14.55 -7.10
N THR A 95 7.80 13.52 -7.87
CA THR A 95 6.58 12.73 -7.69
C THR A 95 6.75 11.68 -6.59
N VAL A 96 7.94 11.09 -6.50
CA VAL A 96 8.31 10.16 -5.45
C VAL A 96 8.94 10.95 -4.32
N ASP A 97 8.12 11.32 -3.35
CA ASP A 97 8.60 11.93 -2.12
C ASP A 97 9.68 11.04 -1.49
N ARG A 98 10.90 11.60 -1.43
CA ARG A 98 12.10 10.95 -0.91
C ARG A 98 11.86 10.38 0.47
N ASP A 99 11.29 11.19 1.35
CA ASP A 99 11.15 10.84 2.75
C ASP A 99 10.08 9.75 2.88
N VAL A 100 9.01 9.80 2.07
CA VAL A 100 8.00 8.74 2.02
C VAL A 100 8.61 7.42 1.57
N LEU A 101 9.38 7.40 0.48
CA LEU A 101 10.00 6.17 -0.03
C LEU A 101 11.00 5.58 0.98
N ILE A 102 11.92 6.41 1.50
CA ILE A 102 12.93 5.97 2.48
C ILE A 102 12.25 5.45 3.76
N ASN A 103 11.24 6.17 4.26
CA ASN A 103 10.50 5.74 5.45
C ASN A 103 9.78 4.42 5.21
N LYS A 104 9.16 4.21 4.04
CA LYS A 104 8.53 2.93 3.68
C LYS A 104 9.55 1.79 3.62
N ILE A 105 10.72 2.01 2.99
CA ILE A 105 11.80 1.01 2.91
C ILE A 105 12.32 0.65 4.32
N LEU A 106 12.60 1.65 5.17
CA LEU A 106 13.06 1.42 6.54
C LEU A 106 12.01 0.69 7.37
N ARG A 107 10.75 1.13 7.24
CA ARG A 107 9.62 0.53 7.93
C ARG A 107 9.44 -0.93 7.53
N LEU A 108 9.55 -1.23 6.23
CA LEU A 108 9.49 -2.58 5.70
C LEU A 108 10.53 -3.48 6.38
N LYS A 109 11.79 -3.04 6.46
CA LYS A 109 12.88 -3.79 7.12
C LYS A 109 12.64 -4.00 8.61
N ILE A 110 12.10 -3.00 9.30
CA ILE A 110 11.79 -3.10 10.74
C ILE A 110 10.65 -4.10 10.97
N LEU A 111 9.57 -4.00 10.19
CA LEU A 111 8.41 -4.87 10.32
C LEU A 111 8.75 -6.32 9.95
N SER A 112 9.47 -6.53 8.85
CA SER A 112 9.92 -7.86 8.43
C SER A 112 10.83 -8.51 9.46
N ASN A 113 11.66 -7.72 10.16
CA ASN A 113 12.49 -8.23 11.24
C ASN A 113 11.68 -8.65 12.47
N ALA A 114 10.63 -7.89 12.81
CA ALA A 114 9.90 -8.04 14.07
C ALA A 114 8.72 -9.01 14.02
N TYR A 115 8.03 -9.12 12.87
CA TYR A 115 6.73 -9.78 12.78
C TYR A 115 6.68 -11.01 11.86
N LEU A 116 7.66 -11.18 10.98
CA LEU A 116 7.81 -12.39 10.18
C LEU A 116 8.64 -13.43 10.92
N ASN A 117 8.36 -14.70 10.61
CA ASN A 117 9.09 -15.79 11.24
C ASN A 117 10.60 -15.74 10.93
N ASN A 118 11.43 -16.03 11.93
CA ASN A 118 12.90 -15.90 11.88
C ASN A 118 13.61 -17.01 11.08
N SER A 119 12.97 -17.52 10.03
CA SER A 119 13.61 -18.41 9.07
C SER A 119 14.68 -17.61 8.28
N ASN A 120 15.89 -17.54 8.83
CA ASN A 120 17.07 -16.97 8.17
C ASN A 120 17.63 -17.89 7.07
N LYS A 121 16.87 -18.90 6.65
CA LYS A 121 17.24 -19.79 5.55
C LYS A 121 17.31 -18.98 4.25
N ILE A 122 18.23 -19.36 3.38
CA ILE A 122 18.30 -18.83 2.01
C ILE A 122 16.92 -19.04 1.35
N GLY A 123 16.37 -17.96 0.78
CA GLY A 123 15.02 -17.98 0.22
C GLY A 123 13.87 -17.79 1.22
N GLY A 124 14.15 -17.51 2.50
CA GLY A 124 13.11 -17.13 3.45
C GLY A 124 12.47 -15.78 3.12
N VAL A 125 11.17 -15.63 3.40
CA VAL A 125 10.37 -14.40 3.17
C VAL A 125 11.08 -13.15 3.68
N LYS A 126 11.61 -13.23 4.91
CA LYS A 126 12.37 -12.14 5.54
C LYS A 126 13.59 -11.71 4.71
N VAL A 127 14.38 -12.67 4.23
CA VAL A 127 15.55 -12.38 3.39
C VAL A 127 15.11 -11.76 2.06
N LYS A 128 14.09 -12.32 1.42
CA LYS A 128 13.51 -11.79 0.17
C LYS A 128 13.08 -10.32 0.32
N ILE A 129 12.35 -9.99 1.39
CA ILE A 129 11.91 -8.62 1.68
C ILE A 129 13.10 -7.68 1.88
N HIS A 130 14.11 -8.09 2.65
CA HIS A 130 15.29 -7.27 2.88
C HIS A 130 16.04 -7.00 1.57
N THR A 131 16.18 -8.01 0.71
CA THR A 131 16.78 -7.85 -0.61
C THR A 131 16.01 -6.87 -1.48
N VAL A 132 14.67 -6.94 -1.48
CA VAL A 132 13.82 -5.97 -2.18
C VAL A 132 14.05 -4.56 -1.63
N ALA A 133 13.96 -4.38 -0.30
CA ALA A 133 14.17 -3.09 0.34
C ALA A 133 15.54 -2.48 -0.01
N ASP A 134 16.61 -3.28 0.04
CA ASP A 134 17.96 -2.83 -0.26
C ASP A 134 18.15 -2.52 -1.75
N LEU A 135 17.51 -3.27 -2.65
CA LEU A 135 17.54 -2.99 -4.09
C LEU A 135 16.88 -1.65 -4.40
N TYR A 136 15.67 -1.40 -3.89
CA TYR A 136 14.98 -0.12 -4.10
C TYR A 136 15.81 1.04 -3.54
N TYR A 137 16.37 0.88 -2.34
CA TYR A 137 17.21 1.90 -1.74
C TYR A 137 18.44 2.21 -2.60
N LYS A 138 19.13 1.18 -3.10
CA LYS A 138 20.31 1.34 -3.96
C LYS A 138 19.95 2.00 -5.30
N MET A 139 18.88 1.56 -5.96
CA MET A 139 18.41 2.16 -7.21
C MET A 139 18.04 3.63 -7.01
N TYR A 140 17.36 3.95 -5.92
CA TYR A 140 16.97 5.32 -5.62
C TYR A 140 18.16 6.22 -5.29
N LEU A 141 19.10 5.75 -4.45
CA LEU A 141 20.35 6.49 -4.18
C LEU A 141 21.18 6.70 -5.44
N PHE A 142 21.20 5.73 -6.34
CA PHE A 142 21.87 5.85 -7.63
C PHE A 142 21.28 7.00 -8.45
N ILE A 143 19.95 7.09 -8.53
CA ILE A 143 19.25 8.17 -9.25
C ILE A 143 19.55 9.55 -8.66
N LEU A 144 19.67 9.64 -7.33
CA LEU A 144 19.98 10.89 -6.63
C LEU A 144 21.45 11.30 -6.70
N SER A 145 22.36 10.37 -7.00
CA SER A 145 23.78 10.66 -7.04
C SER A 145 24.10 11.62 -8.19
N PRO A 146 24.90 12.68 -7.95
CA PRO A 146 25.35 13.56 -9.04
C PRO A 146 26.31 12.84 -10.00
N ASN A 147 27.07 11.85 -9.51
CA ASN A 147 28.02 11.05 -10.28
C ASN A 147 27.82 9.56 -10.00
N PRO A 148 26.74 8.96 -10.51
CA PRO A 148 26.43 7.57 -10.22
C PRO A 148 27.40 6.64 -10.98
N ILE A 149 28.18 5.86 -10.22
CA ILE A 149 29.07 4.82 -10.74
C ILE A 149 28.40 3.47 -10.48
N MET A 150 28.04 2.74 -11.54
CA MET A 150 27.53 1.37 -11.41
C MET A 150 28.44 0.38 -12.09
N ASN A 151 28.76 -0.69 -11.37
CA ASN A 151 29.56 -1.79 -11.89
C ASN A 151 28.71 -2.86 -12.59
N ASP A 152 27.41 -2.99 -12.27
CA ASP A 152 26.54 -4.00 -12.90
C ASP A 152 25.03 -3.68 -12.84
N ILE A 153 24.47 -3.27 -13.98
CA ILE A 153 23.02 -3.03 -14.17
C ILE A 153 22.28 -4.35 -14.43
N SER A 154 22.97 -5.39 -14.93
CA SER A 154 22.35 -6.65 -15.36
C SER A 154 21.76 -7.46 -14.21
N SER A 155 22.22 -7.19 -12.98
CA SER A 155 21.72 -7.78 -11.74
C SER A 155 20.33 -7.27 -11.30
N VAL A 156 19.82 -6.20 -11.91
CA VAL A 156 18.51 -5.61 -11.55
C VAL A 156 17.39 -6.32 -12.33
N PRO A 157 16.35 -6.85 -11.65
CA PRO A 157 15.28 -7.57 -12.31
C PRO A 157 14.45 -6.64 -13.21
N GLN A 158 13.99 -7.17 -14.34
CA GLN A 158 13.05 -6.46 -15.21
C GLN A 158 11.71 -6.22 -14.48
N PRO A 159 10.94 -5.16 -14.83
CA PRO A 159 9.70 -4.83 -14.13
C PRO A 159 8.70 -5.99 -13.99
N GLY A 160 8.49 -6.77 -15.06
CA GLY A 160 7.62 -7.94 -15.00
C GLY A 160 8.15 -9.08 -14.13
N GLY A 161 9.48 -9.21 -14.00
CA GLY A 161 10.11 -10.16 -13.09
C GLY A 161 9.97 -9.75 -11.63
N MET A 162 10.22 -8.47 -11.33
CA MET A 162 10.03 -7.92 -9.98
C MET A 162 8.57 -7.98 -9.54
N GLN A 163 7.63 -7.64 -10.41
CA GLN A 163 6.20 -7.72 -10.10
C GLN A 163 5.80 -9.13 -9.67
N LYS A 164 6.13 -10.16 -10.47
CA LYS A 164 5.86 -11.56 -10.13
C LYS A 164 6.54 -12.00 -8.84
N PHE A 165 7.76 -11.51 -8.60
CA PHE A 165 8.48 -11.79 -7.38
C PHE A 165 7.78 -11.21 -6.14
N ILE A 166 7.32 -9.96 -6.22
CA ILE A 166 6.56 -9.31 -5.14
C ILE A 166 5.22 -10.01 -4.93
N GLU A 167 4.47 -10.34 -5.99
CA GLU A 167 3.19 -11.07 -5.88
C GLU A 167 3.37 -12.44 -5.20
N HIS A 168 4.44 -13.17 -5.55
CA HIS A 168 4.77 -14.42 -4.88
C HIS A 168 5.10 -14.20 -3.40
N LEU A 169 5.85 -13.15 -3.07
CA LEU A 169 6.19 -12.79 -1.70
C LEU A 169 4.94 -12.40 -0.88
N GLU A 170 4.03 -11.63 -1.48
CA GLU A 170 2.71 -11.28 -0.91
C GLU A 170 1.93 -12.57 -0.59
N SER A 171 1.91 -13.55 -1.49
CA SER A 171 1.26 -14.84 -1.28
C SER A 171 1.89 -15.65 -0.13
N GLU A 172 3.21 -15.63 0.02
CA GLU A 172 3.90 -16.29 1.14
C GLU A 172 3.51 -15.63 2.48
N ILE A 173 3.44 -14.30 2.53
CA ILE A 173 3.02 -13.55 3.71
C ILE A 173 1.55 -13.82 4.06
N ILE A 174 0.66 -13.81 3.08
CA ILE A 174 -0.78 -14.11 3.27
C ILE A 174 -0.96 -15.54 3.80
N THR A 175 -0.17 -16.49 3.30
CA THR A 175 -0.17 -17.86 3.80
C THR A 175 0.27 -17.91 5.26
N GLU A 176 1.29 -17.14 5.65
CA GLU A 176 1.73 -17.01 7.05
C GLU A 176 0.67 -16.37 7.95
N MET A 177 -0.14 -15.45 7.43
CA MET A 177 -1.25 -14.82 8.15
C MET A 177 -2.37 -15.83 8.51
N ASN A 178 -2.47 -16.95 7.80
CA ASN A 178 -3.46 -18.01 8.00
C ASN A 178 -4.90 -17.47 8.13
N LEU A 179 -5.25 -16.49 7.30
CA LEU A 179 -6.56 -15.84 7.32
C LEU A 179 -7.60 -16.50 6.39
N GLY A 180 -7.24 -17.59 5.69
CA GLY A 180 -8.12 -18.19 4.69
C GLY A 180 -8.36 -17.33 3.45
N TYR A 181 -7.61 -16.22 3.28
CA TYR A 181 -7.64 -15.44 2.04
C TYR A 181 -7.05 -16.27 0.90
N GLN A 182 -7.88 -16.64 -0.06
CA GLN A 182 -7.39 -17.04 -1.37
C GLN A 182 -7.05 -15.76 -2.14
N THR A 183 -5.82 -15.65 -2.62
CA THR A 183 -5.45 -14.60 -3.58
C THR A 183 -6.44 -14.65 -4.74
N ILE A 184 -7.06 -13.51 -5.07
CA ILE A 184 -7.99 -13.43 -6.19
C ILE A 184 -7.21 -13.83 -7.44
N ASN A 185 -7.62 -14.92 -8.08
CA ASN A 185 -7.01 -15.37 -9.32
C ASN A 185 -7.11 -14.24 -10.36
N GLU A 186 -5.97 -13.81 -10.92
CA GLU A 186 -5.89 -12.78 -11.95
C GLU A 186 -6.75 -13.12 -13.18
N GLU A 187 -6.94 -14.40 -13.50
CA GLU A 187 -7.89 -14.83 -14.54
C GLU A 187 -9.33 -14.51 -14.17
N ASN A 188 -9.73 -14.76 -12.92
CA ASN A 188 -11.07 -14.43 -12.43
C ASN A 188 -11.29 -12.92 -12.41
N LYS A 189 -10.27 -12.15 -12.01
CA LYS A 189 -10.29 -10.68 -12.03
C LYS A 189 -10.41 -10.14 -13.45
N LYS A 190 -9.62 -10.66 -14.41
CA LYS A 190 -9.72 -10.29 -15.84
C LYS A 190 -11.08 -10.65 -16.42
N LYS A 191 -11.61 -11.84 -16.09
CA LYS A 191 -12.93 -12.29 -16.50
C LYS A 191 -14.01 -11.34 -15.97
N TYR A 192 -14.00 -11.04 -14.67
CA TYR A 192 -14.91 -10.08 -14.05
C TYR A 192 -14.82 -8.69 -14.69
N LEU A 193 -13.60 -8.17 -14.87
CA LEU A 193 -13.36 -6.86 -15.49
C LEU A 193 -13.95 -6.78 -16.91
N LYS A 194 -13.81 -7.85 -17.68
CA LYS A 194 -14.28 -7.92 -19.07
C LYS A 194 -15.80 -8.11 -19.15
N GLU A 195 -16.36 -8.97 -18.31
CA GLU A 195 -17.72 -9.49 -18.48
C GLU A 195 -18.77 -8.78 -17.62
N GLN A 196 -18.40 -8.33 -16.42
CA GLN A 196 -19.35 -7.93 -15.39
C GLN A 196 -19.11 -6.52 -14.84
N PHE A 197 -17.86 -6.11 -14.63
CA PHE A 197 -17.54 -4.81 -14.02
C PHE A 197 -18.17 -3.62 -14.75
N ARG A 198 -18.19 -3.64 -16.09
CA ARG A 198 -18.84 -2.60 -16.90
C ARG A 198 -20.36 -2.56 -16.74
N LYS A 199 -20.99 -3.69 -16.40
CA LYS A 199 -22.44 -3.78 -16.17
C LYS A 199 -22.75 -3.23 -14.78
N ASP A 200 -22.02 -3.70 -13.77
CA ASP A 200 -22.18 -3.25 -12.39
C ASP A 200 -22.04 -1.72 -12.27
N LEU A 201 -21.05 -1.13 -12.96
CA LEU A 201 -20.90 0.33 -13.01
C LEU A 201 -22.14 1.02 -13.61
N LYS A 202 -22.71 0.49 -14.70
CA LYS A 202 -23.89 1.10 -15.33
C LYS A 202 -25.13 0.99 -14.45
N ASP A 203 -25.30 -0.15 -13.79
CA ASP A 203 -26.42 -0.42 -12.88
C ASP A 203 -26.35 0.51 -11.66
N GLU A 204 -25.16 0.78 -11.13
CA GLU A 204 -24.94 1.70 -10.02
C GLU A 204 -25.18 3.17 -10.41
N PHE A 205 -24.74 3.58 -11.61
CA PHE A 205 -25.05 4.92 -12.15
C PHE A 205 -26.56 5.11 -12.40
N THR A 206 -27.25 4.10 -12.93
CA THR A 206 -28.71 4.18 -13.16
C THR A 206 -29.52 4.16 -11.87
N MET A 207 -29.09 3.42 -10.85
CA MET A 207 -29.68 3.50 -9.51
C MET A 207 -29.49 4.90 -8.88
N SER A 208 -28.31 5.52 -9.04
CA SER A 208 -28.10 6.88 -8.55
C SER A 208 -29.00 7.90 -9.26
N LEU A 209 -29.12 7.84 -10.59
CA LEU A 209 -29.98 8.71 -11.40
C LEU A 209 -31.47 8.56 -11.08
N ASN A 210 -31.94 7.34 -10.84
CA ASN A 210 -33.33 7.10 -10.45
C ASN A 210 -33.64 7.63 -9.04
N ASN A 211 -32.67 7.61 -8.13
CA ASN A 211 -32.81 8.23 -6.82
C ASN A 211 -32.81 9.78 -6.90
N PHE A 212 -32.01 10.39 -7.78
CA PHE A 212 -32.03 11.84 -8.03
C PHE A 212 -33.35 12.33 -8.65
N ASN A 213 -34.03 11.49 -9.41
CA ASN A 213 -35.36 11.79 -9.99
C ASN A 213 -36.53 11.52 -9.02
N SER A 214 -36.26 11.24 -7.74
CA SER A 214 -37.30 11.15 -6.73
C SER A 214 -38.03 12.50 -6.61
N PRO A 215 -39.39 12.53 -6.65
CA PRO A 215 -40.17 13.75 -6.51
C PRO A 215 -39.77 14.56 -5.26
N ALA A 216 -39.37 13.89 -4.19
CA ALA A 216 -38.91 14.53 -2.94
C ALA A 216 -37.62 15.35 -3.13
N ILE A 217 -36.67 14.89 -3.94
CA ILE A 217 -35.42 15.59 -4.22
C ILE A 217 -35.68 16.77 -5.18
N LEU A 218 -36.54 16.57 -6.18
CA LEU A 218 -36.96 17.63 -7.10
C LEU A 218 -37.75 18.74 -6.38
N ILE A 219 -38.58 18.40 -5.38
CA ILE A 219 -39.27 19.38 -4.52
C ILE A 219 -38.24 20.14 -3.66
N TYR A 220 -37.27 19.44 -3.06
CA TYR A 220 -36.23 20.09 -2.25
C TYR A 220 -35.43 21.13 -3.05
N PHE A 221 -34.97 20.81 -4.26
CA PHE A 221 -34.24 21.76 -5.12
C PHE A 221 -35.11 22.87 -5.70
N ARG A 222 -36.43 22.64 -5.84
CA ARG A 222 -37.39 23.68 -6.22
C ARG A 222 -37.63 24.68 -5.09
N GLU A 223 -37.64 24.22 -3.85
CA GLU A 223 -37.83 25.05 -2.66
C GLU A 223 -36.53 25.70 -2.17
N HIS A 224 -35.37 25.13 -2.53
CA HIS A 224 -34.04 25.62 -2.17
C HIS A 224 -33.16 25.74 -3.43
N PRO A 225 -33.45 26.70 -4.32
CA PRO A 225 -32.61 26.93 -5.49
C PRO A 225 -31.18 27.20 -5.03
N ALA A 226 -30.22 26.48 -5.62
CA ALA A 226 -28.81 26.64 -5.32
C ALA A 226 -28.45 28.13 -5.47
N ARG A 227 -27.99 28.76 -4.38
CA ARG A 227 -27.46 30.13 -4.46
C ARG A 227 -26.30 30.13 -5.43
N ASP A 228 -26.39 30.96 -6.46
CA ASP A 228 -25.32 31.18 -7.41
C ASP A 228 -24.06 31.62 -6.65
N PRO A 229 -22.98 30.81 -6.64
CA PRO A 229 -21.76 31.12 -5.90
C PRO A 229 -21.03 32.36 -6.44
N TYR A 230 -21.48 32.93 -7.58
CA TYR A 230 -20.90 34.13 -8.18
C TYR A 230 -21.65 35.42 -7.87
N THR A 231 -22.68 35.39 -7.03
CA THR A 231 -23.39 36.60 -6.57
C THR A 231 -22.97 37.02 -5.16
N THR A 232 -21.68 37.32 -4.98
CA THR A 232 -21.20 38.11 -3.84
C THR A 232 -20.67 39.46 -4.31
N SER A 233 -21.55 40.46 -4.11
CA SER A 233 -21.27 41.85 -3.78
C SER A 233 -19.94 42.45 -4.23
N ASN A 234 -20.03 43.29 -5.27
CA ASN A 234 -19.25 44.52 -5.36
C ASN A 234 -19.37 45.30 -4.05
N SER A 235 -18.30 45.34 -3.25
CA SER A 235 -18.18 46.27 -2.13
C SER A 235 -16.76 46.84 -2.08
N ASN A 236 -16.68 48.11 -2.45
CA ASN A 236 -15.80 49.15 -1.92
C ASN A 236 -14.28 48.89 -1.97
N ILE A 237 -13.67 49.36 -3.06
CA ILE A 237 -12.27 49.82 -3.04
C ILE A 237 -12.28 51.22 -2.40
N PRO A 238 -11.62 51.47 -1.25
CA PRO A 238 -11.44 52.82 -0.76
C PRO A 238 -10.33 53.49 -1.58
N ASN A 239 -10.68 54.57 -2.26
CA ASN A 239 -9.74 55.61 -2.62
C ASN A 239 -9.28 56.30 -1.33
N SER A 240 -7.99 56.21 -1.00
CA SER A 240 -7.34 57.23 -0.19
C SER A 240 -5.87 57.39 -0.59
N TYR A 241 -5.58 58.62 -1.01
CA TYR A 241 -4.28 59.21 -1.33
C TYR A 241 -3.28 59.11 -0.17
N TYR A 242 -2.03 58.74 -0.46
CA TYR A 242 -0.79 59.54 -0.36
C TYR A 242 0.43 58.64 -0.56
#